data_AF-A0A1Q5S9W2-F1
#
_entry.id   AF-A0A1Q5S9W2-F1
#
_cell.length_a   1.000
_cell.length_b   1.000
_cell.length_c   1.000
_cell.angle_alpha   90.00
_cell.angle_beta   90.00
_cell.angle_gamma   90.00
#
_symmetry.space_group_name_H-M   'P 1'
#
loop_
_entity.id
_entity.type
_entity.pdbx_description
1 polymer ?
#
loop_
_entity_poly.entity_id
_entity_poly.type
_entity_poly.pdbx_seq_one_letter_code
_entity_poly.pdbx_strand_id
1 'polypeptide(L)'
;MSTVITSERTFQEAATYGGLVDAIGGAATIILAIVGLSGVSQSMLGAIATIVFGAALLIQGGTMLTEFTKLMAPPDATATAEEFVGGGGLSALFLVGAAGIVLGVLSLVGISAQTLTAAAVIAFGGALLLSSNSVWHLYRTKQASYRAGAARTLSGAEFLAGEMASGSAVLQCLSGLAAIVLGILAVTGTNSSVLTLVGLLVLGATVLLTGSTLSGAVMGFMEPAVAGAVGVRSQPTGAAE
;
A
#
# COMPACT_ATOMS: atom_id res chain seq x y z
N MET A 1 12.69 -35.00 -6.41
CA MET A 1 12.93 -34.01 -5.33
C MET A 1 13.46 -32.73 -5.95
N SER A 2 12.57 -31.90 -6.52
CA SER A 2 12.88 -30.53 -6.99
C SER A 2 11.60 -29.91 -7.57
N THR A 3 10.91 -29.07 -6.80
CA THR A 3 9.82 -28.17 -7.28
C THR A 3 9.41 -27.18 -6.18
N VAL A 4 10.36 -26.41 -5.61
CA VAL A 4 10.05 -25.39 -4.57
C VAL A 4 10.62 -23.99 -4.87
N ILE A 5 11.47 -23.81 -5.89
CA ILE A 5 12.23 -22.55 -6.04
C ILE A 5 11.54 -21.48 -6.94
N THR A 6 10.47 -21.80 -7.67
CA THR A 6 9.92 -20.87 -8.68
C THR A 6 8.93 -19.84 -8.14
N SER A 7 8.33 -20.05 -6.95
CA SER A 7 7.26 -19.15 -6.46
C SER A 7 7.76 -17.86 -5.83
N GLU A 8 8.99 -17.82 -5.32
CA GLU A 8 9.53 -16.66 -4.60
C GLU A 8 9.89 -15.50 -5.54
N ARG A 9 10.37 -15.78 -6.76
CA ARG A 9 10.79 -14.73 -7.71
C ARG A 9 9.62 -13.92 -8.25
N THR A 10 8.49 -14.56 -8.55
CA THR A 10 7.29 -13.88 -9.07
C THR A 10 6.64 -12.97 -8.02
N PHE A 11 6.65 -13.40 -6.75
CA PHE A 11 6.11 -12.63 -5.63
C PHE A 11 6.92 -11.34 -5.41
N GLN A 12 8.24 -11.45 -5.56
CA GLN A 12 9.16 -10.33 -5.41
C GLN A 12 9.03 -9.33 -6.58
N GLU A 13 8.86 -9.79 -7.83
CA GLU A 13 8.65 -8.90 -8.99
C GLU A 13 7.32 -8.13 -8.91
N ALA A 14 6.21 -8.79 -8.56
CA ALA A 14 4.90 -8.14 -8.47
C ALA A 14 4.81 -7.12 -7.31
N ALA A 15 5.39 -7.45 -6.15
CA ALA A 15 5.46 -6.53 -5.00
C ALA A 15 6.34 -5.31 -5.30
N THR A 16 7.41 -5.48 -6.08
CA THR A 16 8.31 -4.39 -6.49
C THR A 16 7.62 -3.42 -7.44
N TYR A 17 6.82 -3.93 -8.38
CA TYR A 17 6.10 -3.09 -9.35
C TYR A 17 4.94 -2.32 -8.70
N GLY A 18 4.22 -2.94 -7.76
CA GLY A 18 3.13 -2.29 -7.02
C GLY A 18 3.61 -1.14 -6.12
N GLY A 19 4.71 -1.36 -5.38
CA GLY A 19 5.23 -0.35 -4.43
C GLY A 19 5.77 0.92 -5.10
N LEU A 20 6.41 0.80 -6.27
CA LEU A 20 6.93 1.95 -7.01
C LEU A 20 5.81 2.80 -7.62
N VAL A 21 4.77 2.17 -8.16
CA VAL A 21 3.60 2.90 -8.68
C VAL A 21 2.85 3.61 -7.56
N ASP A 22 2.74 2.99 -6.39
CA ASP A 22 2.14 3.60 -5.20
C ASP A 22 2.90 4.86 -4.77
N ALA A 23 4.24 4.79 -4.73
CA ALA A 23 5.08 5.94 -4.40
C ALA A 23 4.94 7.09 -5.41
N ILE A 24 4.92 6.78 -6.71
CA ILE A 24 4.73 7.81 -7.76
C ILE A 24 3.33 8.42 -7.67
N GLY A 25 2.31 7.59 -7.48
CA GLY A 25 0.92 8.03 -7.31
C GLY A 25 0.75 8.95 -6.11
N GLY A 26 1.28 8.56 -4.94
CA GLY A 26 1.29 9.37 -3.73
C GLY A 26 2.04 10.69 -3.92
N ALA A 27 3.24 10.67 -4.52
CA ALA A 27 4.01 11.88 -4.80
C ALA A 27 3.25 12.84 -5.74
N ALA A 28 2.65 12.33 -6.81
CA ALA A 28 1.87 13.13 -7.74
C ALA A 28 0.65 13.75 -7.05
N THR A 29 -0.07 12.99 -6.21
CA THR A 29 -1.18 13.53 -5.41
C THR A 29 -0.73 14.63 -4.45
N ILE A 30 0.41 14.46 -3.78
CA ILE A 30 0.97 15.49 -2.88
C ILE A 30 1.28 16.77 -3.66
N ILE A 31 1.96 16.67 -4.80
CA ILE A 31 2.30 17.83 -5.63
C ILE A 31 1.04 18.57 -6.08
N LEU A 32 0.04 17.86 -6.59
CA LEU A 32 -1.23 18.45 -7.01
C LEU A 32 -1.98 19.10 -5.83
N ALA A 33 -1.95 18.48 -4.65
CA ALA A 33 -2.57 19.02 -3.46
C ALA A 33 -1.90 20.31 -2.98
N ILE A 34 -0.56 20.36 -2.97
CA ILE A 34 0.22 21.56 -2.61
C ILE A 34 -0.05 22.70 -3.60
N VAL A 35 -0.04 22.41 -4.90
CA VAL A 35 -0.33 23.41 -5.95
C VAL A 35 -1.78 23.90 -5.85
N GLY A 36 -2.74 23.02 -5.54
CA GLY A 36 -4.11 23.43 -5.25
C GLY A 36 -4.19 24.34 -4.02
N LEU A 37 -3.49 23.98 -2.95
CA LEU A 37 -3.47 24.75 -1.69
C LEU A 37 -2.84 26.14 -1.84
N SER A 38 -1.94 26.33 -2.81
CA SER A 38 -1.41 27.66 -3.12
C SER A 38 -2.43 28.60 -3.79
N GLY A 39 -3.67 28.14 -4.00
CA GLY A 39 -4.77 28.93 -4.55
C GLY A 39 -4.95 28.80 -6.07
N VAL A 40 -4.15 27.96 -6.74
CA VAL A 40 -4.32 27.69 -8.17
C VAL A 40 -5.50 26.75 -8.36
N SER A 41 -6.54 27.19 -9.07
CA SER A 41 -7.73 26.41 -9.50
C SER A 41 -8.08 25.21 -8.62
N GLN A 42 -8.40 25.48 -7.35
CA GLN A 42 -8.57 24.45 -6.30
C GLN A 42 -9.54 23.33 -6.68
N SER A 43 -10.62 23.67 -7.39
CA SER A 43 -11.62 22.70 -7.85
C SER A 43 -11.04 21.74 -8.89
N MET A 44 -10.33 22.28 -9.90
CA MET A 44 -9.77 21.46 -10.98
C MET A 44 -8.61 20.59 -10.48
N LEU A 45 -7.70 21.17 -9.68
CA LEU A 45 -6.57 20.43 -9.10
C LEU A 45 -7.03 19.38 -8.10
N GLY A 46 -8.06 19.66 -7.29
CA GLY A 46 -8.68 18.66 -6.42
C GLY A 46 -9.24 17.48 -7.19
N ALA A 47 -9.95 17.73 -8.30
CA ALA A 47 -10.50 16.66 -9.14
C ALA A 47 -9.41 15.85 -9.86
N ILE A 48 -8.33 16.49 -10.33
CA ILE A 48 -7.19 15.75 -10.92
C ILE A 48 -6.50 14.92 -9.83
N ALA A 49 -6.30 15.47 -8.64
CA ALA A 49 -5.68 14.76 -7.52
C ALA A 49 -6.52 13.54 -7.08
N THR A 50 -7.85 13.61 -7.07
CA THR A 50 -8.71 12.44 -6.79
C THR A 50 -8.60 11.38 -7.87
N ILE A 51 -8.46 11.74 -9.15
CA ILE A 51 -8.25 10.78 -10.25
C ILE A 51 -6.89 10.09 -10.09
N VAL A 52 -5.81 10.86 -9.89
CA VAL A 52 -4.46 10.31 -9.74
C VAL A 52 -4.38 9.37 -8.54
N PHE A 53 -4.96 9.79 -7.40
CA PHE A 53 -4.99 8.95 -6.21
C PHE A 53 -5.85 7.69 -6.41
N GLY A 54 -7.01 7.83 -7.06
CA GLY A 54 -7.86 6.70 -7.42
C GLY A 54 -7.17 5.70 -8.35
N ALA A 55 -6.41 6.18 -9.33
CA ALA A 55 -5.60 5.34 -10.21
C ALA A 55 -4.50 4.60 -9.46
N ALA A 56 -3.82 5.26 -8.51
CA ALA A 56 -2.82 4.63 -7.65
C ALA A 56 -3.44 3.47 -6.85
N LEU A 57 -4.57 3.71 -6.18
CA LEU A 57 -5.29 2.68 -5.43
C LEU A 57 -5.83 1.54 -6.30
N LEU A 58 -6.27 1.84 -7.52
CA LEU A 58 -6.75 0.82 -8.46
C LEU A 58 -5.60 -0.12 -8.85
N ILE A 59 -4.43 0.43 -9.16
CA ILE A 59 -3.24 -0.39 -9.50
C ILE A 59 -2.78 -1.19 -8.29
N GLN A 60 -2.69 -0.56 -7.11
CA GLN A 60 -2.31 -1.22 -5.87
C GLN A 60 -3.29 -2.35 -5.49
N GLY A 61 -4.60 -2.08 -5.46
CA GLY A 61 -5.62 -3.07 -5.16
C GLY A 61 -5.71 -4.19 -6.21
N GLY A 62 -5.52 -3.86 -7.49
CA GLY A 62 -5.56 -4.83 -8.59
C GLY A 62 -4.38 -5.81 -8.58
N THR A 63 -3.18 -5.33 -8.27
CA THR A 63 -1.99 -6.20 -8.10
C THR A 63 -2.17 -7.15 -6.91
N MET A 64 -2.66 -6.66 -5.77
CA MET A 64 -2.93 -7.50 -4.60
C MET A 64 -4.04 -8.53 -4.85
N LEU A 65 -5.10 -8.16 -5.57
CA LEU A 65 -6.19 -9.09 -5.91
C LEU A 65 -5.74 -10.21 -6.85
N THR A 66 -4.87 -9.89 -7.82
CA THR A 66 -4.31 -10.89 -8.76
C THR A 66 -3.42 -11.90 -8.06
N GLU A 67 -2.68 -11.49 -7.02
CA GLU A 67 -1.89 -12.43 -6.21
C GLU A 67 -2.79 -13.27 -5.30
N PHE A 68 -3.87 -12.70 -4.76
CA PHE A 68 -4.81 -13.44 -3.93
C PHE A 68 -5.49 -14.59 -4.70
N THR A 69 -5.88 -14.37 -5.96
CA THR A 69 -6.48 -15.42 -6.79
C THR A 69 -5.50 -16.54 -7.15
N LYS A 70 -4.19 -16.25 -7.27
CA LYS A 70 -3.17 -17.29 -7.47
C LYS A 70 -3.00 -18.19 -6.24
N LEU A 71 -3.14 -17.63 -5.04
CA LEU A 71 -3.00 -18.36 -3.77
C LEU A 71 -4.25 -19.16 -3.38
N MET A 72 -5.44 -18.68 -3.77
CA MET A 72 -6.73 -19.33 -3.53
C MET A 72 -7.15 -20.34 -4.61
N ALA A 73 -6.31 -20.60 -5.60
CA ALA A 73 -6.56 -21.62 -6.63
C ALA A 73 -6.16 -23.08 -6.28
N PRO A 74 -6.29 -23.62 -5.05
CA PRO A 74 -6.49 -25.05 -4.86
C PRO A 74 -7.91 -25.46 -5.33
N PRO A 75 -8.09 -26.62 -6.01
CA PRO A 75 -9.34 -26.95 -6.70
C PRO A 75 -10.58 -27.22 -5.82
N ASP A 76 -10.44 -27.28 -4.48
CA ASP A 76 -11.44 -27.88 -3.58
C ASP A 76 -12.05 -26.92 -2.54
N ALA A 77 -11.74 -25.63 -2.56
CA ALA A 77 -12.32 -24.69 -1.60
C ALA A 77 -13.53 -23.97 -2.21
N THR A 78 -14.74 -24.44 -1.87
CA THR A 78 -15.97 -23.64 -1.98
C THR A 78 -15.87 -22.44 -1.04
N ALA A 79 -15.13 -21.40 -1.45
CA ALA A 79 -15.00 -20.16 -0.71
C ALA A 79 -16.37 -19.46 -0.69
N THR A 80 -17.00 -19.43 0.48
CA THR A 80 -18.25 -18.71 0.70
C THR A 80 -17.98 -17.20 0.59
N ALA A 81 -18.99 -16.43 0.16
CA ALA A 81 -18.91 -14.97 0.05
C ALA A 81 -18.50 -14.25 1.36
N GLU A 82 -18.51 -14.96 2.49
CA GLU A 82 -18.06 -14.47 3.80
C GLU A 82 -16.53 -14.44 3.94
N GLU A 83 -15.78 -15.34 3.29
CA GLU A 83 -14.31 -15.33 3.29
C GLU A 83 -13.75 -14.20 2.39
N PHE A 84 -14.55 -13.76 1.41
CA PHE A 84 -14.30 -12.57 0.60
C PHE A 84 -14.30 -11.28 1.46
N VAL A 85 -14.96 -11.28 2.62
CA VAL A 85 -14.99 -10.13 3.55
C VAL A 85 -13.71 -10.09 4.40
N GLY A 86 -13.05 -11.22 4.68
CA GLY A 86 -11.73 -11.27 5.32
C GLY A 86 -10.60 -10.72 4.44
N GLY A 87 -10.70 -10.93 3.12
CA GLY A 87 -9.92 -10.24 2.07
C GLY A 87 -10.52 -8.91 1.63
N GLY A 88 -11.61 -8.46 2.26
CA GLY A 88 -12.45 -7.34 1.81
C GLY A 88 -11.72 -6.00 1.79
N GLY A 89 -10.68 -5.83 2.61
CA GLY A 89 -9.83 -4.63 2.58
C GLY A 89 -9.11 -4.44 1.24
N LEU A 90 -8.71 -5.53 0.57
CA LEU A 90 -7.97 -5.48 -0.69
C LEU A 90 -8.90 -5.20 -1.88
N SER A 91 -10.05 -5.86 -1.94
CA SER A 91 -11.07 -5.60 -2.96
C SER A 91 -11.69 -4.21 -2.80
N ALA A 92 -11.80 -3.69 -1.57
CA ALA A 92 -12.25 -2.33 -1.31
C ALA A 92 -11.30 -1.27 -1.88
N LEU A 93 -9.97 -1.45 -1.82
CA LEU A 93 -9.01 -0.51 -2.42
C LEU A 93 -9.19 -0.43 -3.94
N PHE A 94 -9.40 -1.59 -4.60
CA PHE A 94 -9.64 -1.64 -6.03
C PHE A 94 -10.95 -0.93 -6.42
N LEU A 95 -12.06 -1.29 -5.74
CA LEU A 95 -13.37 -0.73 -6.03
C LEU A 95 -13.44 0.76 -5.72
N VAL A 96 -12.83 1.20 -4.61
CA VAL A 96 -12.78 2.63 -4.27
C VAL A 96 -11.90 3.40 -5.24
N GLY A 97 -10.80 2.80 -5.73
CA GLY A 97 -9.93 3.41 -6.73
C GLY A 97 -10.71 3.71 -8.02
N ALA A 98 -11.46 2.72 -8.52
CA ALA A 98 -12.33 2.89 -9.68
C ALA A 98 -13.43 3.94 -9.43
N ALA A 99 -14.11 3.88 -8.28
CA ALA A 99 -15.12 4.86 -7.91
C ALA A 99 -14.53 6.28 -7.80
N GLY A 100 -13.33 6.41 -7.24
CA GLY A 100 -12.60 7.67 -7.11
C GLY A 100 -12.26 8.32 -8.45
N ILE A 101 -11.87 7.51 -9.45
CA ILE A 101 -11.66 7.98 -10.83
C ILE A 101 -12.98 8.53 -11.39
N VAL A 102 -14.08 7.79 -11.26
CA VAL A 102 -15.40 8.23 -11.75
C VAL A 102 -15.84 9.52 -11.06
N LEU A 103 -15.70 9.62 -9.74
CA LEU A 103 -16.03 10.83 -8.98
C LEU A 103 -15.15 12.03 -9.37
N GLY A 104 -13.86 11.80 -9.62
CA GLY A 104 -12.95 12.83 -10.11
C GLY A 104 -13.30 13.31 -11.53
N VAL A 105 -13.64 12.40 -12.44
CA VAL A 105 -14.09 12.75 -13.79
C VAL A 105 -15.40 13.53 -13.75
N LEU A 106 -16.39 13.10 -12.96
CA LEU A 106 -17.65 13.83 -12.77
C LEU A 106 -17.42 15.23 -12.15
N SER A 107 -16.45 15.34 -11.23
CA SER A 107 -16.04 16.62 -10.66
C SER A 107 -15.42 17.55 -11.71
N LEU A 108 -14.61 17.03 -12.64
CA LEU A 108 -14.07 17.81 -13.76
C LEU A 108 -15.14 18.28 -14.75
N VAL A 109 -16.22 17.52 -14.92
CA VAL A 109 -17.40 17.95 -15.70
C VAL A 109 -18.16 19.08 -15.00
N GLY A 110 -17.87 19.36 -13.74
CA GLY A 110 -18.48 20.44 -12.96
C GLY A 110 -19.73 20.02 -12.19
N ILE A 111 -20.02 18.72 -12.09
CA ILE A 111 -21.17 18.23 -11.33
C ILE A 111 -20.80 18.23 -9.85
N SER A 112 -21.27 19.26 -9.13
CA SER A 112 -21.11 19.39 -7.66
C SER A 112 -19.71 19.01 -7.16
N ALA A 113 -18.69 19.57 -7.81
CA ALA A 113 -17.28 19.18 -7.66
C ALA A 113 -16.84 19.06 -6.20
N GLN A 114 -17.22 20.04 -5.36
CA GLN A 114 -16.90 20.05 -3.92
C GLN A 114 -17.42 18.80 -3.18
N THR A 115 -18.68 18.43 -3.37
CA THR A 115 -19.26 17.29 -2.64
C THR A 115 -18.71 15.97 -3.17
N LEU A 116 -18.48 15.85 -4.49
CA LEU A 116 -17.95 14.63 -5.09
C LEU A 116 -16.51 14.35 -4.67
N THR A 117 -15.65 15.37 -4.65
CA THR A 117 -14.26 15.21 -4.20
C THR A 117 -14.18 14.95 -2.69
N ALA A 118 -15.03 15.59 -1.89
CA ALA A 118 -15.11 15.31 -0.45
C ALA A 118 -15.60 13.89 -0.17
N ALA A 119 -16.62 13.41 -0.89
CA ALA A 119 -17.09 12.03 -0.81
C ALA A 119 -16.01 11.03 -1.22
N ALA A 120 -15.22 11.33 -2.26
CA ALA A 120 -14.08 10.52 -2.66
C ALA A 120 -13.03 10.41 -1.54
N VAL A 121 -12.68 11.52 -0.88
CA VAL A 121 -11.73 11.52 0.26
C VAL A 121 -12.24 10.66 1.43
N ILE A 122 -13.53 10.72 1.75
CA ILE A 122 -14.14 9.85 2.77
C ILE A 122 -14.01 8.38 2.38
N ALA A 123 -14.35 8.06 1.13
CA ALA A 123 -14.30 6.69 0.63
C ALA A 123 -12.86 6.15 0.64
N PHE A 124 -11.89 6.95 0.19
CA PHE A 124 -10.46 6.62 0.24
C PHE A 124 -9.99 6.37 1.68
N GLY A 125 -10.35 7.25 2.62
CA GLY A 125 -10.03 7.06 4.04
C GLY A 125 -10.65 5.77 4.60
N GLY A 126 -11.90 5.47 4.26
CA GLY A 126 -12.57 4.23 4.64
C GLY A 126 -11.88 2.98 4.09
N ALA A 127 -11.40 3.02 2.85
CA ALA A 127 -10.67 1.90 2.26
C ALA A 127 -9.30 1.68 2.92
N LEU A 128 -8.57 2.75 3.25
CA LEU A 128 -7.32 2.64 4.00
C LEU A 128 -7.54 2.09 5.43
N LEU A 129 -8.62 2.48 6.11
CA LEU A 129 -9.00 1.91 7.41
C LEU A 129 -9.27 0.41 7.30
N LEU A 130 -10.06 0.01 6.31
CA LEU A 130 -10.40 -1.40 6.12
C LEU A 130 -9.17 -2.25 5.76
N SER A 131 -8.30 -1.71 4.90
CA SER A 131 -7.01 -2.31 4.54
C SER A 131 -6.10 -2.50 5.77
N SER A 132 -6.03 -1.51 6.66
CA SER A 132 -5.22 -1.56 7.88
C SER A 132 -5.68 -2.67 8.84
N ASN A 133 -6.99 -2.92 8.93
CA ASN A 133 -7.54 -3.97 9.78
C ASN A 133 -7.16 -5.38 9.29
N SER A 134 -7.12 -5.60 7.97
CA SER A 134 -6.69 -6.88 7.39
C SER A 134 -5.23 -7.20 7.72
N VAL A 135 -4.33 -6.20 7.68
CA VAL A 135 -2.92 -6.36 8.06
C VAL A 135 -2.77 -6.70 9.54
N TRP A 136 -3.58 -6.09 10.41
CA TRP A 136 -3.53 -6.34 11.85
C TRP A 136 -4.00 -7.76 12.23
N HIS A 137 -5.04 -8.28 11.57
CA HIS A 137 -5.47 -9.66 11.73
C HIS A 137 -4.38 -10.65 11.29
N LEU A 138 -3.72 -10.38 10.15
CA LEU A 138 -2.61 -11.21 9.69
C LEU A 138 -1.42 -11.18 10.66
N TYR A 139 -1.10 -10.00 11.21
CA TYR A 139 -0.05 -9.85 12.23
C TYR A 139 -0.38 -10.62 13.50
N ARG A 140 -1.62 -10.55 14.00
CA ARG A 140 -2.06 -11.34 15.16
C ARG A 140 -1.99 -12.85 14.92
N THR A 141 -2.40 -13.31 13.74
CA THR A 141 -2.33 -14.73 13.39
C THR A 141 -0.88 -15.20 13.29
N LYS A 142 0.01 -14.44 12.62
CA LYS A 142 1.44 -14.74 12.60
C LYS A 142 2.04 -14.75 14.01
N GLN A 143 1.73 -13.77 14.86
CA GLN A 143 2.23 -13.69 16.23
C GLN A 143 1.74 -14.86 17.10
N ALA A 144 0.52 -15.36 16.88
CA ALA A 144 0.01 -16.57 17.52
C ALA A 144 0.76 -17.83 17.02
N SER A 145 1.05 -17.93 15.72
CA SER A 145 1.88 -19.00 15.15
C SER A 145 3.32 -18.98 15.68
N TYR A 146 3.91 -17.80 15.87
CA TYR A 146 5.25 -17.63 16.49
C TYR A 146 5.28 -18.03 17.98
N ARG A 147 4.18 -17.83 18.72
CA ARG A 147 4.07 -18.31 20.10
C ARG A 147 3.88 -19.83 20.20
N ALA A 148 3.29 -20.45 19.18
CA ALA A 148 3.04 -21.89 19.14
C ALA A 148 4.25 -22.71 18.63
N GLY A 149 5.14 -22.10 17.84
CA GLY A 149 6.31 -22.76 17.25
C GLY A 149 7.64 -22.17 17.74
N ALA A 150 8.19 -22.76 18.81
CA ALA A 150 9.60 -22.85 19.22
C ALA A 150 10.56 -21.68 18.89
N ALA A 151 11.22 -21.18 19.94
CA ALA A 151 12.48 -20.44 19.97
C ALA A 151 13.44 -20.72 18.79
N ARG A 152 13.22 -20.06 17.65
CA ARG A 152 14.20 -19.88 16.59
C ARG A 152 14.73 -18.46 16.75
N THR A 153 16.03 -18.39 16.99
CA THR A 153 16.87 -17.19 17.05
C THR A 153 16.43 -16.14 16.03
N LEU A 154 15.68 -15.15 16.48
CA LEU A 154 15.28 -13.98 15.70
C LEU A 154 16.55 -13.26 15.25
N SER A 155 16.73 -13.13 13.95
CA SER A 155 17.64 -12.13 13.42
C SER A 155 17.10 -10.76 13.81
N GLY A 156 17.93 -9.85 14.35
CA GLY A 156 17.50 -8.50 14.72
C GLY A 156 16.80 -7.76 13.56
N ALA A 157 17.06 -8.16 12.31
CA ALA A 157 16.38 -7.66 11.12
C ALA A 157 14.89 -8.07 11.03
N GLU A 158 14.50 -9.25 11.50
CA GLU A 158 13.10 -9.71 11.49
C GLU A 158 12.26 -8.99 12.55
N PHE A 159 12.86 -8.70 13.72
CA PHE A 159 12.23 -7.88 14.75
C PHE A 159 12.02 -6.44 14.28
N LEU A 160 13.06 -5.84 13.67
CA LEU A 160 12.97 -4.48 13.11
C LEU A 160 11.94 -4.40 11.97
N ALA A 161 11.90 -5.40 11.09
CA ALA A 161 10.92 -5.48 10.00
C ALA A 161 9.48 -5.62 10.51
N GLY A 162 9.26 -6.39 11.58
CA GLY A 162 7.95 -6.53 12.23
C GLY A 162 7.48 -5.22 12.89
N GLU A 163 8.39 -4.49 13.53
CA GLU A 163 8.11 -3.20 14.15
C GLU A 163 7.80 -2.11 13.09
N MET A 164 8.55 -2.09 11.99
CA MET A 164 8.29 -1.21 10.84
C MET A 164 6.95 -1.50 10.17
N ALA A 165 6.59 -2.77 9.98
CA ALA A 165 5.30 -3.16 9.42
C ALA A 165 4.13 -2.76 10.33
N SER A 166 4.29 -2.90 11.66
CA SER A 166 3.30 -2.45 12.65
C SER A 166 3.15 -0.93 12.66
N GLY A 167 4.25 -0.18 12.52
CA GLY A 167 4.21 1.29 12.44
C GLY A 167 3.44 1.80 11.23
N SER A 168 3.61 1.16 10.07
CA SER A 168 2.93 1.52 8.83
C SER A 168 1.41 1.32 8.91
N ALA A 169 0.95 0.24 9.54
CA ALA A 169 -0.48 -0.03 9.70
C ALA A 169 -1.18 1.02 10.59
N VAL A 170 -0.49 1.50 11.63
CA VAL A 170 -1.01 2.58 12.50
C VAL A 170 -1.10 3.90 11.75
N LEU A 171 -0.07 4.25 10.95
CA LEU A 171 -0.10 5.46 10.11
C LEU A 171 -1.23 5.41 9.09
N GLN A 172 -1.41 4.26 8.43
CA GLN A 172 -2.48 4.08 7.46
C GLN A 172 -3.86 4.19 8.12
N CYS A 173 -4.04 3.62 9.31
CA CYS A 173 -5.27 3.73 10.08
C CYS A 173 -5.56 5.19 10.51
N LEU A 174 -4.59 5.87 11.14
CA LEU A 174 -4.75 7.25 11.58
C LEU A 174 -4.99 8.21 10.41
N SER A 175 -4.28 8.03 9.30
CA SER A 175 -4.49 8.84 8.11
C SER A 175 -5.88 8.63 7.49
N GLY A 176 -6.38 7.39 7.48
CA GLY A 176 -7.71 7.06 6.98
C GLY A 176 -8.79 7.72 7.82
N LEU A 177 -8.65 7.68 9.15
CA LEU A 177 -9.55 8.38 10.06
C LEU A 177 -9.48 9.90 9.88
N ALA A 178 -8.27 10.47 9.77
CA ALA A 178 -8.09 11.89 9.52
C ALA A 178 -8.74 12.33 8.19
N ALA A 179 -8.58 11.54 7.13
CA ALA A 179 -9.19 11.79 5.83
C ALA A 179 -10.73 11.74 5.90
N ILE A 180 -11.31 10.80 6.64
CA ILE A 180 -12.76 10.74 6.87
C ILE A 180 -13.24 11.99 7.58
N VAL A 181 -12.58 12.42 8.66
CA VAL A 181 -12.96 13.62 9.41
C VAL A 181 -12.86 14.86 8.53
N LEU A 182 -11.75 15.04 7.79
CA LEU A 182 -11.57 16.16 6.86
C LEU A 182 -12.61 16.14 5.73
N GLY A 183 -12.94 14.98 5.19
CA GLY A 183 -13.96 14.81 4.17
C GLY A 183 -15.35 15.16 4.68
N ILE A 184 -15.73 14.72 5.89
CA ILE A 184 -17.01 15.08 6.52
C ILE A 184 -17.11 16.59 6.72
N LEU A 185 -16.05 17.23 7.24
CA LEU A 185 -16.00 18.69 7.41
C LEU A 185 -16.01 19.44 6.06
N ALA A 186 -15.47 18.84 5.00
CA ALA A 186 -15.57 19.39 3.66
C ALA A 186 -17.01 19.30 3.10
N VAL A 187 -17.74 18.22 3.40
CA VAL A 187 -19.16 18.06 3.01
C VAL A 187 -20.08 19.05 3.73
N THR A 188 -19.79 19.40 4.99
CA THR A 188 -20.59 20.40 5.73
C THR A 188 -20.38 21.84 5.25
N GLY A 189 -19.50 22.06 4.26
CA GLY A 189 -19.30 23.35 3.60
C GLY A 189 -18.26 24.26 4.26
N THR A 190 -17.57 23.80 5.31
CA THR A 190 -16.49 24.58 5.93
C THR A 190 -15.22 24.51 5.08
N ASN A 191 -14.90 25.58 4.33
CA ASN A 191 -13.71 25.68 3.47
C ASN A 191 -13.44 24.40 2.65
N SER A 192 -14.49 23.88 2.00
CA SER A 192 -14.53 22.54 1.40
C SER A 192 -13.34 22.23 0.49
N SER A 193 -12.91 23.19 -0.33
CA SER A 193 -11.78 23.03 -1.23
C SER A 193 -10.45 22.81 -0.50
N VAL A 194 -10.17 23.57 0.56
CA VAL A 194 -8.93 23.45 1.34
C VAL A 194 -8.91 22.13 2.09
N LEU A 195 -10.00 21.78 2.78
CA LEU A 195 -10.08 20.55 3.56
C LEU A 195 -9.95 19.29 2.70
N THR A 196 -10.52 19.30 1.50
CA THR A 196 -10.39 18.19 0.56
C THR A 196 -8.95 18.04 0.09
N LEU A 197 -8.27 19.14 -0.25
CA LEU A 197 -6.86 19.10 -0.67
C LEU A 197 -5.93 18.66 0.47
N VAL A 198 -6.17 19.11 1.70
CA VAL A 198 -5.43 18.62 2.88
C VAL A 198 -5.69 17.13 3.10
N GLY A 199 -6.93 16.66 2.92
CA GLY A 199 -7.27 15.24 2.99
C GLY A 199 -6.49 14.41 1.96
N LEU A 200 -6.46 14.86 0.70
CA LEU A 200 -5.68 14.22 -0.36
C LEU A 200 -4.17 14.27 -0.10
N LEU A 201 -3.67 15.34 0.51
CA LEU A 201 -2.27 15.47 0.90
C LEU A 201 -1.90 14.44 1.99
N VAL A 202 -2.75 14.29 3.01
CA VAL A 202 -2.56 13.28 4.09
C VAL A 202 -2.61 11.87 3.51
N LEU A 203 -3.59 11.58 2.65
CA LEU A 203 -3.72 10.28 1.97
C LEU A 203 -2.51 9.99 1.07
N GLY A 204 -2.09 10.96 0.25
CA GLY A 204 -0.93 10.84 -0.63
C GLY A 204 0.39 10.66 0.13
N ALA A 205 0.59 11.39 1.23
CA ALA A 205 1.74 11.22 2.11
C ALA A 205 1.78 9.83 2.75
N THR A 206 0.63 9.32 3.16
CA THR A 206 0.53 7.97 3.73
C THR A 206 0.92 6.92 2.70
N VAL A 207 0.33 6.98 1.51
CA VAL A 207 0.64 6.09 0.39
C VAL A 207 2.12 6.15 0.01
N LEU A 208 2.71 7.35 -0.06
CA LEU A 208 4.14 7.52 -0.34
C LEU A 208 5.01 6.83 0.71
N LEU A 209 4.68 6.98 1.99
CA LEU A 209 5.43 6.39 3.11
C LEU A 209 5.26 4.86 3.15
N THR A 210 4.06 4.34 2.88
CA THR A 210 3.81 2.90 2.84
C THR A 210 4.43 2.24 1.60
N GLY A 211 4.42 2.89 0.44
CA GLY A 211 5.05 2.39 -0.78
C GLY A 211 6.59 2.37 -0.71
N SER A 212 7.18 3.41 -0.11
CA SER A 212 8.65 3.52 0.04
C SER A 212 9.24 2.52 1.03
N THR A 213 8.53 2.20 2.12
CA THR A 213 8.98 1.19 3.09
C THR A 213 9.00 -0.22 2.50
N LEU A 214 8.02 -0.57 1.65
CA LEU A 214 8.01 -1.85 0.93
C LEU A 214 9.20 -1.96 -0.05
N SER A 215 9.46 -0.90 -0.81
CA SER A 215 10.58 -0.86 -1.77
C SER A 215 11.95 -0.91 -1.08
N GLY A 216 12.10 -0.21 0.06
CA GLY A 216 13.31 -0.22 0.88
C GLY A 216 13.60 -1.58 1.52
N ALA A 217 12.57 -2.29 1.98
CA ALA A 217 12.72 -3.66 2.48
C ALA A 217 13.26 -4.61 1.38
N VAL A 218 12.72 -4.52 0.15
CA VAL A 218 13.17 -5.33 -0.98
C VAL A 218 14.62 -5.03 -1.37
N MET A 219 15.04 -3.76 -1.38
CA MET A 219 16.45 -3.39 -1.62
C MET A 219 17.38 -3.88 -0.50
N GLY A 220 16.95 -3.81 0.76
CA GLY A 220 17.72 -4.33 1.90
C GLY A 220 17.98 -5.83 1.82
N PHE A 221 17.06 -6.60 1.23
CA PHE A 221 17.25 -8.03 0.97
C PHE A 221 18.16 -8.32 -0.23
N MET A 222 18.45 -7.34 -1.09
CA MET A 222 19.40 -7.50 -2.21
C MET A 222 20.87 -7.31 -1.76
N GLU A 223 21.12 -6.72 -0.59
CA GLU A 223 22.46 -6.50 -0.04
C GLU A 223 22.83 -7.50 1.08
N PRO A 224 22.90 -8.81 0.77
CA PRO A 224 23.92 -9.65 1.43
C PRO A 224 24.61 -10.67 0.50
N ALA A 225 24.47 -10.56 -0.83
CA ALA A 225 25.01 -11.57 -1.75
C ALA A 225 26.45 -11.31 -2.26
N VAL A 226 27.00 -10.10 -2.08
CA VAL A 226 28.31 -9.71 -2.70
C VAL A 226 29.49 -9.79 -1.72
N ALA A 227 29.26 -9.98 -0.41
CA ALA A 227 30.35 -10.04 0.58
C ALA A 227 31.01 -11.43 0.74
N GLY A 228 30.52 -12.48 0.08
CA GLY A 228 31.00 -13.86 0.26
C GLY A 228 32.05 -14.36 -0.73
N ALA A 229 32.40 -13.59 -1.77
CA ALA A 229 33.19 -14.11 -2.91
C ALA A 229 34.64 -13.62 -2.99
N VAL A 230 35.14 -12.84 -2.02
CA VAL A 230 36.52 -12.30 -2.03
C VAL A 230 37.27 -12.79 -0.78
N GLY A 231 37.58 -14.09 -0.75
CA GLY A 231 38.26 -14.66 0.41
C GLY A 231 38.90 -16.03 0.24
N VAL A 232 39.19 -16.51 -0.98
CA VAL A 232 40.03 -17.71 -1.15
C VAL A 232 40.91 -17.56 -2.39
N ARG A 233 42.04 -16.85 -2.26
CA ARG A 233 43.16 -16.98 -3.20
C ARG A 233 44.48 -16.76 -2.46
N SER A 234 45.48 -17.57 -2.83
CA SER A 234 46.83 -17.74 -2.26
C SER A 234 46.85 -18.72 -1.06
N GLN A 235 47.69 -19.77 -0.99
CA GLN A 235 48.97 -20.08 -1.65
C GLN A 235 49.39 -21.56 -1.28
N PRO A 236 50.61 -22.06 -1.60
CA PRO A 236 51.00 -22.80 -2.80
C PRO A 236 51.34 -24.30 -2.59
N THR A 237 51.57 -24.94 -3.74
CA THR A 237 52.28 -26.20 -4.00
C THR A 237 53.49 -26.50 -3.10
N GLY A 238 53.51 -27.70 -2.51
CA GLY A 238 54.70 -28.38 -2.00
C GLY A 238 54.86 -29.74 -2.68
N ALA A 239 55.86 -29.85 -3.55
CA ALA A 239 56.36 -31.08 -4.16
C ALA A 239 56.99 -31.99 -3.09
N ALA A 240 56.74 -33.31 -3.11
CA ALA A 240 57.71 -34.32 -3.53
C ALA A 240 59.14 -34.08 -2.99
N GLU A 241 59.50 -34.70 -1.87
CA GLU A 241 60.37 -35.89 -1.73
C GLU A 241 60.45 -36.32 -0.26
#